data_AF-A0A1V4XWB4-F1
#
_entry.id   AF-A0A1V4XWB4-F1
#
_cell.length_a   1.000
_cell.length_b   1.000
_cell.length_c   1.000
_cell.angle_alpha   90.00
_cell.angle_beta   90.00
_cell.angle_gamma   90.00
#
_symmetry.space_group_name_H-M   'P 1'
#
loop_
_entity.id
_entity.type
_entity.pdbx_description
1 polymer ?
#
loop_
_entity_poly.entity_id
_entity_poly.type
_entity_poly.pdbx_seq_one_letter_code
_entity_poly.pdbx_strand_id
1 'polypeptide(L)'
;MNRGKKLGIIAAVVVVLCAALYLGGMWHGRSQVNAQKEKCLQQLKESEARRIAAENSTHLLKARTALFQTLFDLDQRNFGLANGHLREADAPLSKLNAASLGIDKAHLDELRREIAGTNIQVAIDLEVQRNLILNFERRLDNLIPKPAAPFVMPPPMAAPPPPTAAPQATPATPESK
;
A
#
# COMPACT_ATOMS: atom_id res chain seq x y z
N MET A 1 -51.29 -33.51 -40.68
CA MET A 1 -49.98 -33.21 -40.04
C MET A 1 -49.88 -33.96 -38.72
N ASN A 2 -49.10 -35.05 -38.66
CA ASN A 2 -49.13 -36.06 -37.58
C ASN A 2 -48.65 -35.50 -36.23
N ARG A 3 -49.40 -35.80 -35.17
CA ARG A 3 -49.12 -35.36 -33.78
C ARG A 3 -47.71 -35.71 -33.30
N GLY A 4 -47.14 -36.82 -33.79
CA GLY A 4 -45.75 -37.22 -33.51
C GLY A 4 -44.67 -36.26 -34.05
N LYS A 5 -44.89 -35.63 -35.22
CA LYS A 5 -43.97 -34.61 -35.76
C LYS A 5 -44.03 -33.32 -34.93
N LYS A 6 -45.22 -32.94 -34.43
CA LYS A 6 -45.38 -31.77 -33.55
C LYS A 6 -44.70 -31.97 -32.21
N LEU A 7 -44.82 -33.15 -31.60
CA LEU A 7 -44.14 -33.49 -30.34
C LEU A 7 -42.61 -33.51 -30.47
N GLY A 8 -42.07 -34.05 -31.57
CA GLY A 8 -40.62 -34.02 -31.83
C GLY A 8 -40.05 -32.60 -32.01
N ILE A 9 -40.79 -31.72 -32.67
CA ILE A 9 -40.39 -30.31 -32.85
C ILE A 9 -40.42 -29.56 -31.51
N ILE A 10 -41.44 -29.78 -30.67
CA ILE A 10 -41.52 -29.15 -29.34
C ILE A 10 -40.37 -29.58 -28.45
N ALA A 11 -40.03 -30.88 -28.42
CA ALA A 11 -38.90 -31.39 -27.65
C ALA A 11 -37.56 -30.79 -28.11
N ALA A 12 -37.35 -30.66 -29.43
CA ALA A 12 -36.15 -30.04 -29.98
C ALA A 12 -36.02 -28.56 -29.59
N VAL A 13 -37.12 -27.80 -29.61
CA VAL A 13 -37.13 -26.38 -29.21
C VAL A 13 -36.78 -26.22 -27.73
N VAL A 14 -37.32 -27.07 -26.85
CA VAL A 14 -37.03 -27.00 -25.41
C VAL A 14 -35.54 -27.28 -25.13
N VAL A 15 -34.94 -28.27 -25.79
CA VAL A 15 -33.52 -28.58 -25.61
C VAL A 15 -32.62 -27.42 -26.05
N VAL A 16 -32.92 -26.79 -27.19
CA VAL A 16 -32.17 -25.62 -27.68
C VAL A 16 -32.31 -24.44 -26.72
N LEU A 17 -33.50 -24.23 -26.15
CA LEU A 17 -33.76 -23.14 -25.21
C LEU A 17 -33.04 -23.35 -23.87
N CYS A 18 -33.00 -24.59 -23.36
CA CYS A 18 -32.21 -24.94 -22.18
C CYS A 18 -30.70 -24.77 -22.42
N ALA A 19 -30.19 -25.18 -23.60
CA ALA A 19 -28.78 -25.00 -23.94
C ALA A 19 -28.40 -23.51 -24.04
N ALA A 20 -29.27 -22.68 -24.64
CA ALA A 20 -29.05 -21.24 -24.74
C ALA A 20 -29.06 -20.56 -23.35
N LEU A 21 -29.97 -20.93 -22.46
CA LEU A 21 -30.00 -20.44 -21.08
C LEU A 21 -28.76 -20.84 -20.28
N TYR A 22 -28.29 -22.08 -20.43
CA TYR A 22 -27.10 -22.57 -19.73
C TYR A 22 -25.82 -21.87 -20.21
N LEU A 23 -25.68 -21.68 -21.54
CA LEU A 23 -24.57 -20.94 -22.13
C LEU A 23 -24.60 -19.46 -21.74
N GLY A 24 -25.77 -18.82 -21.75
CA GLY A 24 -25.96 -17.44 -21.32
C GLY A 24 -25.63 -17.22 -19.84
N GLY A 25 -26.05 -18.13 -18.96
CA GLY A 25 -25.76 -18.10 -17.53
C GLY A 25 -24.27 -18.25 -17.22
N MET A 26 -23.56 -19.14 -17.92
CA MET A 26 -22.10 -19.27 -17.80
C MET A 26 -21.36 -18.03 -18.27
N TRP A 27 -21.81 -17.40 -19.36
CA TRP A 27 -21.15 -16.21 -19.88
C TRP A 27 -21.30 -14.99 -18.95
N HIS A 28 -22.49 -14.84 -18.36
CA HIS A 28 -22.77 -13.77 -17.41
C HIS A 28 -22.09 -13.99 -16.04
N GLY A 29 -22.01 -15.24 -15.56
CA GLY A 29 -21.28 -15.57 -14.33
C GLY A 29 -19.77 -15.37 -14.48
N ARG A 30 -19.19 -15.74 -15.63
CA ARG A 30 -17.75 -15.60 -15.89
C ARG A 30 -17.32 -14.15 -16.04
N SER A 31 -18.16 -13.28 -16.62
CA SER A 31 -17.87 -11.85 -16.70
C SER A 31 -17.90 -11.16 -15.32
N GLN A 32 -18.86 -11.51 -14.46
CA GLN A 32 -18.93 -10.97 -13.10
C GLN A 32 -17.76 -11.44 -12.23
N VAL A 33 -17.36 -12.71 -12.32
CA VAL A 33 -16.19 -13.25 -11.61
C VAL A 33 -14.91 -12.59 -12.10
N ASN A 34 -14.76 -12.38 -13.42
CA ASN A 34 -13.59 -11.67 -13.96
C ASN A 34 -13.55 -10.20 -13.49
N ALA A 35 -14.69 -9.50 -13.51
CA ALA A 35 -14.77 -8.12 -13.01
C ALA A 35 -14.48 -8.03 -11.50
N GLN A 36 -14.94 -8.99 -10.69
CA GLN A 36 -14.61 -9.07 -9.27
C GLN A 36 -13.12 -9.37 -9.04
N LYS A 37 -12.54 -10.27 -9.84
CA LYS A 37 -11.11 -10.58 -9.79
C LYS A 37 -10.26 -9.35 -10.13
N GLU A 38 -10.62 -8.60 -11.17
CA GLU A 38 -9.95 -7.36 -11.54
C GLU A 38 -10.02 -6.31 -10.41
N LYS A 39 -11.20 -6.11 -9.82
CA LYS A 39 -11.36 -5.22 -8.66
C LYS A 39 -10.51 -5.65 -7.47
N CYS A 40 -10.50 -6.94 -7.14
CA CYS A 40 -9.69 -7.48 -6.05
C CYS A 40 -8.19 -7.28 -6.32
N LEU A 41 -7.71 -7.56 -7.54
CA LEU A 41 -6.32 -7.31 -7.93
C LEU A 41 -5.95 -5.83 -7.86
N GLN A 42 -6.88 -4.95 -8.24
CA GLN A 42 -6.66 -3.50 -8.15
C GLN A 42 -6.59 -3.04 -6.69
N GLN A 43 -7.48 -3.53 -5.82
CA GLN A 43 -7.44 -3.27 -4.38
C GLN A 43 -6.14 -3.77 -3.74
N LEU A 44 -5.69 -4.97 -4.10
CA LEU A 44 -4.42 -5.52 -3.61
C LEU A 44 -3.24 -4.64 -4.01
N LYS A 45 -3.16 -4.21 -5.28
CA LYS A 45 -2.11 -3.30 -5.75
C LYS A 45 -2.14 -1.97 -5.01
N GLU A 46 -3.33 -1.42 -4.76
CA GLU A 46 -3.48 -0.17 -4.02
C GLU A 46 -3.07 -0.31 -2.55
N SER A 47 -3.50 -1.39 -1.89
CA SER A 47 -3.10 -1.70 -0.51
C SER A 47 -1.59 -1.91 -0.38
N GLU A 48 -0.98 -2.61 -1.33
CA GLU A 48 0.47 -2.83 -1.39
C GLU A 48 1.22 -1.51 -1.59
N ALA A 49 0.78 -0.65 -2.51
CA ALA A 49 1.36 0.66 -2.73
C ALA A 49 1.29 1.55 -1.46
N ARG A 50 0.13 1.55 -0.77
CA ARG A 50 -0.03 2.28 0.49
C ARG A 50 0.88 1.74 1.59
N ARG A 51 1.02 0.42 1.68
CA ARG A 51 1.92 -0.22 2.65
C ARG A 51 3.38 0.18 2.38
N ILE A 52 3.84 0.08 1.13
CA ILE A 52 5.21 0.45 0.74
C ILE A 52 5.46 1.93 1.06
N ALA A 53 4.52 2.81 0.78
CA ALA A 53 4.65 4.24 1.11
C ALA A 53 4.80 4.49 2.62
N ALA A 54 4.05 3.78 3.46
CA ALA A 54 4.13 3.88 4.91
C ALA A 54 5.42 3.26 5.50
N GLU A 55 5.88 2.14 4.94
CA GLU A 55 7.15 1.52 5.32
C GLU A 55 8.32 2.45 4.97
N ASN A 56 8.31 3.02 3.76
CA ASN A 56 9.31 3.99 3.32
C ASN A 56 9.37 5.22 4.23
N SER A 57 8.22 5.82 4.57
CA SER A 57 8.22 6.99 5.45
C SER A 57 8.78 6.66 6.84
N THR A 58 8.48 5.47 7.36
CA THR A 58 9.04 4.97 8.62
C THR A 58 10.56 4.80 8.54
N HIS A 59 11.07 4.22 7.46
CA HIS A 59 12.50 4.05 7.25
C HIS A 59 13.21 5.41 7.12
N LEU A 60 12.64 6.36 6.38
CA LEU A 60 13.18 7.71 6.26
C LEU A 60 13.26 8.43 7.61
N LEU A 61 12.19 8.37 8.40
CA LEU A 61 12.16 8.99 9.73
C LEU A 61 13.22 8.37 10.65
N LYS A 62 13.37 7.04 10.64
CA LYS A 62 14.41 6.36 11.43
C LYS A 62 15.82 6.80 11.02
N ALA A 63 16.10 6.91 9.73
CA ALA A 63 17.38 7.38 9.24
C ALA A 63 17.65 8.83 9.67
N ARG A 64 16.66 9.72 9.54
CA ARG A 64 16.76 11.12 10.00
C ARG A 64 17.01 11.21 11.50
N THR A 65 16.26 10.45 12.31
CA THR A 65 16.44 10.42 13.76
C THR A 65 17.87 10.03 14.13
N ALA A 66 18.44 9.01 13.48
CA ALA A 66 19.81 8.59 13.72
C ALA A 66 20.84 9.68 13.34
N LEU A 67 20.64 10.40 12.23
CA LEU A 67 21.49 11.54 11.86
C LEU A 67 21.37 12.71 12.86
N PHE A 68 20.17 13.00 13.37
CA PHE A 68 19.99 14.02 14.41
C PHE A 68 20.60 13.61 15.76
N GLN A 69 20.48 12.34 16.16
CA GLN A 69 21.15 11.82 17.35
C GLN A 69 22.67 11.91 17.20
N THR A 70 23.20 11.61 16.01
CA THR A 70 24.62 11.81 15.68
C THR A 70 25.05 13.26 15.92
N LEU A 71 24.28 14.24 15.44
CA LEU A 71 24.56 15.67 15.66
C LEU A 71 24.51 16.04 17.14
N PHE A 72 23.50 15.56 17.85
CA PHE A 72 23.33 15.83 19.28
C PHE A 72 24.51 15.29 20.10
N ASP A 73 24.92 14.05 19.85
CA ASP A 73 26.07 13.45 20.52
C ASP A 73 27.40 14.08 20.08
N LEU A 74 27.52 14.51 18.83
CA LEU A 74 28.67 15.29 18.37
C LEU A 74 28.81 16.60 19.15
N ASP A 75 27.71 17.35 19.31
CA ASP A 75 27.68 18.61 20.06
C ASP A 75 28.01 18.39 21.55
N GLN A 76 27.64 17.23 22.10
CA GLN A 76 28.01 16.80 23.45
C GLN A 76 29.42 16.22 23.57
N ARG A 77 30.17 16.11 22.47
CA ARG A 77 31.49 15.46 22.40
C ARG A 77 31.47 13.98 22.79
N ASN A 78 30.32 13.32 22.62
CA ASN A 78 30.13 11.87 22.77
C ASN A 78 30.44 11.15 21.45
N PHE A 79 31.69 11.24 20.96
CA PHE A 79 32.07 10.75 19.62
C PHE A 79 31.81 9.25 19.40
N GLY A 80 31.86 8.44 20.47
CA GLY A 80 31.53 7.01 20.41
C GLY A 80 30.06 6.76 20.09
N LEU A 81 29.15 7.48 20.75
CA LEU A 81 27.71 7.39 20.49
C LEU A 81 27.35 8.01 19.15
N ALA A 82 27.97 9.16 18.81
CA ALA A 82 27.77 9.80 17.51
C ALA A 82 28.12 8.83 16.35
N ASN A 83 29.25 8.14 16.42
CA ASN A 83 29.61 7.11 15.43
C ASN A 83 28.70 5.86 15.49
N GLY A 84 28.09 5.57 16.64
CA GLY A 84 27.07 4.53 16.76
C GLY A 84 25.84 4.88 15.95
N HIS A 85 25.24 6.03 16.23
CA HIS A 85 24.05 6.52 15.54
C HIS A 85 24.28 6.76 14.04
N LEU A 86 25.47 7.21 13.64
CA LEU A 86 25.80 7.38 12.23
C LEU A 86 25.73 6.04 11.48
N ARG A 87 26.21 4.96 12.09
CA ARG A 87 26.11 3.60 11.54
C ARG A 87 24.68 3.06 11.58
N GLU A 88 23.90 3.41 12.59
CA GLU A 88 22.48 3.03 12.69
C GLU A 88 21.63 3.62 11.56
N ALA A 89 22.05 4.74 10.95
CA ALA A 89 21.35 5.34 9.82
C ALA A 89 21.36 4.46 8.56
N ASP A 90 22.33 3.56 8.37
CA ASP A 90 22.39 2.71 7.16
C ASP A 90 21.27 1.65 7.12
N ALA A 91 20.97 1.02 8.26
CA ALA A 91 19.98 -0.06 8.34
C ALA A 91 18.58 0.35 7.80
N PRO A 92 17.97 1.47 8.19
CA PRO A 92 16.72 1.91 7.59
C PRO A 92 16.87 2.37 6.14
N LEU A 93 17.99 3.02 5.76
CA LEU A 93 18.22 3.45 4.38
C LEU A 93 18.31 2.24 3.42
N SER A 94 18.90 1.13 3.87
CA SER A 94 19.00 -0.12 3.09
C SER A 94 17.65 -0.77 2.77
N LYS A 95 16.61 -0.43 3.55
CA LYS A 95 15.25 -0.98 3.43
C LYS A 95 14.32 -0.11 2.59
N LEU A 96 14.79 1.06 2.14
CA LEU A 96 13.99 1.94 1.31
C LEU A 96 13.72 1.31 -0.05
N ASN A 97 12.45 1.34 -0.46
CA ASN A 97 12.07 1.02 -1.82
C ASN A 97 12.25 2.27 -2.70
N ALA A 98 13.48 2.47 -3.20
CA ALA A 98 13.84 3.61 -4.04
C ALA A 98 12.92 3.76 -5.27
N ALA A 99 12.55 2.65 -5.92
CA ALA A 99 11.68 2.66 -7.09
C ALA A 99 10.29 3.25 -6.79
N SER A 100 9.69 2.86 -5.66
CA SER A 100 8.37 3.37 -5.26
C SER A 100 8.36 4.85 -4.87
N LEU A 101 9.53 5.42 -4.52
CA LEU A 101 9.69 6.83 -4.17
C LEU A 101 10.18 7.69 -5.34
N GLY A 102 10.45 7.09 -6.51
CA GLY A 102 11.08 7.79 -7.63
C GLY A 102 12.51 8.25 -7.34
N ILE A 103 13.18 7.60 -6.39
CA ILE A 103 14.55 7.92 -5.99
C ILE A 103 15.51 7.19 -6.94
N ASP A 104 16.55 7.90 -7.39
CA ASP A 104 17.68 7.24 -8.04
C ASP A 104 18.44 6.38 -7.02
N LYS A 105 18.38 5.07 -7.22
CA LYS A 105 19.05 4.08 -6.37
C LYS A 105 20.56 4.33 -6.29
N ALA A 106 21.20 4.80 -7.36
CA ALA A 106 22.63 5.06 -7.36
C ALA A 106 23.01 6.17 -6.36
N HIS A 107 22.24 7.26 -6.33
CA HIS A 107 22.46 8.35 -5.37
C HIS A 107 22.16 7.93 -3.92
N LEU A 108 21.15 7.07 -3.69
CA LEU A 108 20.89 6.52 -2.37
C LEU A 108 22.05 5.61 -1.90
N ASP A 109 22.54 4.73 -2.76
CA ASP A 109 23.66 3.84 -2.43
C ASP A 109 24.98 4.59 -2.26
N GLU A 110 25.18 5.71 -2.96
CA GLU A 110 26.28 6.64 -2.71
C GLU A 110 26.18 7.28 -1.32
N LEU A 111 25.04 7.89 -0.99
CA LEU A 111 24.81 8.49 0.33
C LEU A 111 25.05 7.50 1.47
N ARG A 112 24.55 6.26 1.31
CA ARG A 112 24.75 5.18 2.29
C ARG A 112 26.23 4.83 2.47
N ARG A 113 26.98 4.73 1.38
CA ARG A 113 28.43 4.45 1.43
C ARG A 113 29.19 5.58 2.11
N GLU A 114 28.84 6.83 1.83
CA GLU A 114 29.46 7.98 2.50
C GLU A 114 29.17 8.01 4.00
N ILE A 115 27.91 7.78 4.39
CA ILE A 115 27.53 7.67 5.81
C ILE A 115 28.31 6.53 6.48
N ALA A 116 28.35 5.34 5.87
CA ALA A 116 29.05 4.18 6.42
C ALA A 116 30.57 4.36 6.49
N GLY A 117 31.16 5.12 5.56
CA GLY A 117 32.59 5.45 5.53
C GLY A 117 32.97 6.63 6.41
N THR A 118 32.00 7.36 6.96
CA THR A 118 32.28 8.52 7.82
C THR A 118 32.64 8.07 9.22
N ASN A 119 33.74 8.62 9.74
CA ASN A 119 34.18 8.40 11.11
C ASN A 119 34.42 9.76 11.78
N ILE A 120 33.61 10.03 12.79
CA ILE A 120 33.70 11.24 13.61
C ILE A 120 34.92 11.09 14.55
N GLN A 121 35.79 12.09 14.56
CA GLN A 121 37.06 12.07 15.28
C GLN A 121 37.23 13.32 16.14
N VAL A 122 37.86 13.14 17.30
CA VAL A 122 38.19 14.21 18.25
C VAL A 122 39.14 15.24 17.64
N ALA A 123 40.06 14.79 16.77
CA ALA A 123 41.12 15.62 16.19
C ALA A 123 40.66 16.50 15.01
N ILE A 124 39.43 16.31 14.54
CA ILE A 124 38.86 17.09 13.42
C ILE A 124 38.00 18.20 14.01
N ASP A 125 37.99 19.36 13.35
CA ASP A 125 37.12 20.47 13.71
C ASP A 125 35.64 20.04 13.81
N LEU A 126 34.97 20.47 14.89
CA LEU A 126 33.59 20.09 15.17
C LEU A 126 32.61 20.69 14.16
N GLU A 127 32.82 21.93 13.71
CA GLU A 127 31.94 22.58 12.74
C GLU A 127 32.02 21.89 11.37
N VAL A 128 33.22 21.47 10.96
CA VAL A 128 33.41 20.69 9.73
C VAL A 128 32.62 19.38 9.80
N GLN A 129 32.73 18.65 10.90
CA GLN A 129 32.01 17.38 11.09
C GLN A 129 30.49 17.60 11.16
N ARG A 130 30.04 18.65 11.85
CA ARG A 130 28.63 19.03 11.92
C ARG A 130 28.05 19.33 10.55
N ASN A 131 28.78 20.11 9.75
CA ASN A 131 28.38 20.47 8.39
C ASN A 131 28.32 19.25 7.46
N LEU A 132 29.19 18.26 7.67
CA LEU A 132 29.13 16.98 6.97
C LEU A 132 27.84 16.21 7.30
N ILE A 133 27.49 16.06 8.58
CA ILE A 133 26.26 15.35 8.96
C ILE A 133 25.00 16.09 8.49
N LEU A 134 24.98 17.43 8.57
CA LEU A 134 23.91 18.26 8.01
C LEU A 134 23.84 18.20 6.47
N ASN A 135 24.94 17.88 5.79
CA ASN A 135 24.91 17.63 4.35
C ASN A 135 24.20 16.31 4.04
N PHE A 136 24.43 15.25 4.82
CA PHE A 136 23.72 13.98 4.65
C PHE A 136 22.20 14.14 4.82
N GLU A 137 21.76 14.94 5.80
CA GLU A 137 20.34 15.21 6.02
C GLU A 137 19.72 15.97 4.83
N ARG A 138 20.36 17.04 4.35
CA ARG A 138 19.92 17.77 3.14
C ARG A 138 19.88 16.89 1.90
N ARG A 139 20.87 16.00 1.71
CA ARG A 139 20.87 15.05 0.58
C ARG A 139 19.73 14.05 0.71
N LEU A 140 19.50 13.52 1.90
CA LEU A 140 18.36 12.64 2.16
C LEU A 140 17.03 13.35 1.82
N ASP A 141 16.90 14.63 2.20
CA ASP A 141 15.72 15.45 1.92
C ASP A 141 15.54 15.74 0.43
N ASN A 142 16.62 16.01 -0.30
CA ASN A 142 16.58 16.25 -1.74
C ASN A 142 16.28 14.98 -2.55
N LEU A 143 16.64 13.80 -2.02
CA LEU A 143 16.31 12.53 -2.66
C LEU A 143 14.80 12.27 -2.60
N ILE A 144 14.08 12.82 -1.62
CA ILE A 144 12.66 12.53 -1.42
C ILE A 144 11.83 13.62 -2.11
N PRO A 145 10.99 13.29 -3.11
CA PRO A 145 9.97 14.22 -3.58
C PRO A 145 9.05 14.56 -2.40
N LYS A 146 9.01 15.85 -2.02
CA LYS A 146 8.12 16.33 -0.95
C LYS A 146 6.69 15.86 -1.26
N PRO A 147 6.02 15.10 -0.38
CA PRO A 147 4.67 14.66 -0.63
C PRO A 147 3.79 15.90 -0.85
N ALA A 148 3.11 15.95 -2.00
CA ALA A 148 2.27 17.09 -2.41
C ALA A 148 0.98 17.24 -1.57
N ALA A 149 0.77 16.41 -0.55
CA ALA A 149 -0.38 16.54 0.34
C ALA A 149 -0.01 16.11 1.76
N PRO A 150 -0.53 16.80 2.80
CA PRO A 150 -0.54 16.28 4.15
C PRO A 150 -1.25 14.92 4.16
N PHE A 151 -0.84 14.05 5.08
CA PHE A 151 -1.48 12.77 5.36
C PHE A 151 -2.94 13.04 5.74
N VAL A 152 -3.86 13.04 4.77
CA VAL A 152 -5.29 13.07 5.04
C VAL A 152 -5.63 11.66 5.51
N MET A 153 -5.89 11.51 6.81
CA MET A 153 -6.51 10.29 7.32
C MET A 153 -7.73 10.00 6.42
N PRO A 154 -7.85 8.80 5.84
CA PRO A 154 -9.09 8.45 5.16
C PRO A 154 -10.22 8.61 6.19
N PRO A 155 -11.37 9.21 5.81
CA PRO A 155 -12.52 9.21 6.68
C PRO A 155 -12.79 7.76 7.10
N PRO A 156 -13.18 7.51 8.36
CA PRO A 156 -13.54 6.17 8.80
C PRO A 156 -14.55 5.62 7.78
N MET A 157 -14.23 4.47 7.19
CA MET A 157 -15.11 3.81 6.24
C MET A 157 -16.50 3.78 6.86
N ALA A 158 -17.46 4.47 6.23
CA ALA A 158 -18.84 4.42 6.65
C ALA A 158 -19.21 2.94 6.79
N ALA A 159 -19.63 2.55 7.99
CA ALA A 159 -20.02 1.18 8.28
C ALA A 159 -21.00 0.73 7.19
N PRO A 160 -20.89 -0.52 6.68
CA PRO A 160 -21.87 -1.04 5.74
C PRO A 160 -23.26 -0.87 6.36
N PRO A 161 -24.27 -0.39 5.60
CA PRO A 161 -25.61 -0.22 6.13
C PRO A 161 -26.09 -1.56 6.70
N PRO A 162 -26.74 -1.56 7.88
CA PRO A 162 -27.24 -2.79 8.48
C PRO A 162 -28.18 -3.50 7.49
N PRO A 163 -28.19 -4.84 7.47
CA PRO A 163 -29.05 -5.60 6.58
C PRO A 163 -30.50 -5.17 6.82
N THR A 164 -31.18 -4.74 5.75
CA THR A 164 -32.58 -4.36 5.77
C THR A 164 -33.37 -5.53 6.34
N ALA A 165 -33.97 -5.34 7.52
CA ALA A 165 -34.82 -6.34 8.13
C ALA A 165 -35.91 -6.74 7.12
N ALA A 166 -36.04 -8.04 6.87
CA ALA A 166 -37.09 -8.59 6.03
C ALA A 166 -38.47 -8.10 6.51
N PRO A 167 -39.43 -7.84 5.60
CA PRO A 167 -40.76 -7.41 5.99
C PRO A 167 -41.39 -8.45 6.92
N GLN A 168 -41.73 -8.03 8.14
CA GLN A 168 -42.51 -8.85 9.07
C GLN A 168 -43.87 -9.14 8.45
N ALA A 169 -44.19 -10.43 8.33
CA ALA A 169 -45.50 -10.90 7.92
C ALA A 169 -46.55 -10.46 8.94
N THR A 170 -47.57 -9.74 8.47
CA THR A 170 -48.75 -9.35 9.23
C THR A 170 -49.48 -10.59 9.74
N PRO A 171 -49.79 -10.71 11.06
CA PRO A 171 -50.64 -11.79 11.53
C PRO A 171 -52.07 -11.57 11.05
N ALA A 172 -52.65 -12.63 10.48
CA ALA A 172 -54.04 -12.68 10.03
C ALA A 172 -55.00 -12.41 11.19
N THR A 173 -55.94 -11.48 10.97
CA THR A 173 -57.12 -11.25 11.80
C THR A 173 -58.03 -12.47 11.73
N PRO A 174 -58.44 -13.10 12.84
CA PRO A 174 -59.56 -14.03 12.81
C PRO A 174 -60.87 -13.23 12.86
N GLU A 175 -61.69 -13.44 11.83
CA GLU A 175 -63.08 -13.00 11.80
C GLU A 175 -63.93 -13.76 12.83
N SER A 176 -64.70 -12.98 13.58
CA SER A 176 -66.12 -13.16 13.93
C SER A 176 -66.60 -14.47 14.59
N LYS A 177 -67.20 -14.36 15.78
CA LYS A 177 -68.67 -14.26 15.90
C LYS A 177 -69.11 -13.74 17.27
#